data_AF-A0A2B2CD53-F1
#
_entry.id   AF-A0A2B2CD53-F1
#
_cell.length_a   1.000
_cell.length_b   1.000
_cell.length_c   1.000
_cell.angle_alpha   90.00
_cell.angle_beta   90.00
_cell.angle_gamma   90.00
#
_symmetry.space_group_name_H-M   'P 1'
#
loop_
_entity.id
_entity.type
_entity.pdbx_description
1 polymer ?
#
loop_
_entity_poly.entity_id
_entity_poly.type
_entity_poly.pdbx_seq_one_letter_code
_entity_poly.pdbx_strand_id
1 'polypeptide(L)'
;MKLYKKVETVTQIPWYYLAAIDQYERSIRQVRRDLPKPDSVIGIYFRPEEWSGLTNPNPLEENPATIQFFDGKGVDGDGDGKASAKNDEDVLYAFAKYLLSYGVDHDNIKIGLWNYYHRDKTVSIIAGKAKIYRHFGRIDLDTQVFPVPIRSNHSYRSTWGSARGWGGRRIHEGTDIFAGYGVPVRATNYGIVEMKGWNKFGGWRIGIRDINNTYHYFAHLSGFAKDLKIGQVVEPGMVIGGVGSSGYGPPGTSGKFPPHLHYGMYKDNGVTEWSFDPYPHLAKWKRMERMNARKK
;
A
#
# COMPACT_ATOMS: atom_id res chain seq x y z
N MET A 1 -1.41 1.27 17.89
CA MET A 1 -0.14 2.02 18.13
C MET A 1 0.52 1.66 19.46
N LYS A 2 -0.21 1.52 20.58
CA LYS A 2 0.38 1.19 21.89
C LYS A 2 1.32 -0.04 21.85
N LEU A 3 0.84 -1.12 21.23
CA LEU A 3 1.61 -2.36 21.09
C LEU A 3 2.93 -2.15 20.32
N TYR A 4 2.92 -1.44 19.19
CA TYR A 4 4.15 -1.12 18.44
C TYR A 4 5.18 -0.34 19.26
N LYS A 5 4.73 0.63 20.07
CA LYS A 5 5.63 1.40 20.94
C LYS A 5 6.17 0.58 22.12
N LYS A 6 5.38 -0.36 22.64
CA LYS A 6 5.82 -1.31 23.66
C LYS A 6 6.98 -2.15 23.11
N VAL A 7 6.79 -2.76 21.94
CA VAL A 7 7.84 -3.59 21.31
C VAL A 7 9.06 -2.75 20.87
N GLU A 8 8.86 -1.53 20.39
CA GLU A 8 9.96 -0.59 20.09
C GLU A 8 10.83 -0.31 21.33
N THR A 9 10.22 -0.15 22.51
CA THR A 9 10.96 0.10 23.77
C THR A 9 11.94 -1.02 24.09
N VAL A 10 11.57 -2.28 23.82
CA VAL A 10 12.37 -3.46 24.17
C VAL A 10 13.35 -3.84 23.06
N THR A 11 12.94 -3.71 21.80
CA THR A 11 13.72 -4.19 20.64
C THR A 11 14.49 -3.09 19.92
N GLN A 12 14.19 -1.82 20.19
CA GLN A 12 14.69 -0.64 19.47
C GLN A 12 14.34 -0.61 17.97
N ILE A 13 13.56 -1.58 17.47
CA ILE A 13 13.02 -1.54 16.11
C ILE A 13 11.95 -0.45 16.05
N PRO A 14 12.07 0.54 15.13
CA PRO A 14 11.16 1.67 15.15
C PRO A 14 9.70 1.28 14.95
N TRP A 15 8.79 1.87 15.74
CA TRP A 15 7.36 1.51 15.74
C TRP A 15 6.72 1.61 14.34
N TYR A 16 7.20 2.56 13.52
CA TYR A 16 6.67 2.79 12.18
C TYR A 16 7.05 1.68 11.19
N TYR A 17 8.14 0.95 11.43
CA TYR A 17 8.46 -0.27 10.67
C TYR A 17 7.57 -1.43 11.10
N LEU A 18 7.41 -1.64 12.40
CA LEU A 18 6.51 -2.66 12.95
C LEU A 18 5.09 -2.49 12.41
N ALA A 19 4.56 -1.27 12.46
CA ALA A 19 3.25 -0.93 11.90
C ALA A 19 3.18 -1.11 10.37
N ALA A 20 4.27 -0.85 9.64
CA ALA A 20 4.33 -1.00 8.18
C ALA A 20 4.31 -2.47 7.75
N ILE A 21 5.05 -3.31 8.45
CA ILE A 21 5.09 -4.77 8.25
C ILE A 21 3.71 -5.36 8.56
N ASP A 22 3.16 -5.02 9.73
CA ASP A 22 1.82 -5.44 10.13
C ASP A 22 0.76 -5.11 9.06
N GLN A 23 0.76 -3.85 8.61
CA GLN A 23 -0.19 -3.39 7.62
C GLN A 23 0.06 -4.04 6.24
N TYR A 24 1.30 -4.35 5.87
CA TYR A 24 1.62 -5.11 4.67
C TYR A 24 1.05 -6.52 4.77
N GLU A 25 1.37 -7.27 5.82
CA GLU A 25 0.87 -8.63 6.07
C GLU A 25 -0.66 -8.69 6.06
N ARG A 26 -1.30 -7.75 6.75
CA ARG A 26 -2.76 -7.60 6.75
C ARG A 26 -3.32 -7.41 5.33
N SER A 27 -2.68 -6.59 4.50
CA SER A 27 -3.10 -6.35 3.11
C SER A 27 -2.97 -7.61 2.25
N ILE A 28 -1.89 -8.39 2.44
CA ILE A 28 -1.60 -9.62 1.70
C ILE A 28 -2.58 -10.73 2.08
N ARG A 29 -2.81 -10.96 3.39
CA ARG A 29 -3.75 -11.98 3.88
C ARG A 29 -5.20 -11.70 3.48
N GLN A 30 -5.58 -10.42 3.30
CA GLN A 30 -6.92 -10.08 2.79
C GLN A 30 -7.14 -10.58 1.36
N VAL A 31 -6.11 -10.56 0.51
CA VAL A 31 -6.24 -10.89 -0.92
C VAL A 31 -5.83 -12.33 -1.26
N ARG A 32 -4.90 -12.92 -0.52
CA ARG A 32 -4.51 -14.33 -0.68
C ARG A 32 -5.60 -15.26 -0.14
N ARG A 33 -5.80 -16.39 -0.82
CA ARG A 33 -6.78 -17.42 -0.43
C ARG A 33 -6.16 -18.58 0.33
N ASP A 34 -4.86 -18.76 0.17
CA ASP A 34 -4.07 -19.83 0.78
C ASP A 34 -3.53 -19.46 2.17
N LEU A 35 -3.81 -18.24 2.64
CA LEU A 35 -3.48 -17.79 3.99
C LEU A 35 -4.76 -17.56 4.81
N PRO A 36 -4.74 -17.80 6.13
CA PRO A 36 -5.86 -17.47 6.99
C PRO A 36 -6.12 -15.97 7.01
N LYS A 37 -7.40 -15.58 7.11
CA LYS A 37 -7.78 -14.17 7.19
C LYS A 37 -7.31 -13.56 8.51
N PRO A 38 -6.93 -12.26 8.54
CA PRO A 38 -6.57 -11.60 9.79
C PRO A 38 -7.77 -11.55 10.74
N ASP A 39 -7.62 -12.17 11.90
CA ASP A 39 -8.62 -12.30 12.97
C ASP A 39 -8.19 -11.61 14.28
N SER A 40 -6.94 -11.13 14.35
CA SER A 40 -6.39 -10.42 15.52
C SER A 40 -5.92 -8.99 15.21
N VAL A 41 -5.40 -8.29 16.24
CA VAL A 41 -4.91 -6.91 16.13
C VAL A 41 -3.63 -6.86 15.30
N ILE A 42 -2.85 -7.94 15.25
CA ILE A 42 -1.67 -8.08 14.39
C ILE A 42 -1.99 -8.94 13.16
N GLY A 43 -1.67 -8.41 11.98
CA GLY A 43 -1.80 -9.06 10.69
C GLY A 43 -0.63 -9.97 10.35
N ILE A 44 0.51 -9.87 11.04
CA ILE A 44 1.66 -10.78 10.87
C ILE A 44 1.21 -12.20 11.16
N TYR A 45 1.66 -13.14 10.33
CA TYR A 45 1.32 -14.55 10.45
C TYR A 45 2.56 -15.41 10.20
N PHE A 46 2.84 -16.30 11.14
CA PHE A 46 3.79 -17.38 10.98
C PHE A 46 3.01 -18.67 10.75
N ARG A 47 3.47 -19.51 9.82
CA ARG A 47 2.91 -20.86 9.74
C ARG A 47 3.23 -21.61 11.03
N PRO A 48 2.37 -22.54 11.49
CA PRO A 48 2.64 -23.32 12.69
C PRO A 48 4.04 -23.94 12.70
N GLU A 49 4.48 -24.48 11.56
CA GLU A 49 5.79 -25.12 11.41
C GLU A 49 6.96 -24.11 11.43
N GLU A 50 6.73 -22.88 10.98
CA GLU A 50 7.73 -21.80 11.08
C GLU A 50 7.81 -21.26 12.53
N TRP A 51 6.67 -21.24 13.23
CA TRP A 51 6.59 -20.79 14.61
C TRP A 51 7.27 -21.79 15.56
N SER A 52 6.88 -23.07 15.48
CA SER A 52 7.35 -24.13 16.37
C SER A 52 8.71 -24.71 16.00
N GLY A 53 9.15 -24.52 14.75
CA GLY A 53 10.33 -25.16 14.17
C GLY A 53 9.95 -26.27 13.20
N LEU A 54 10.62 -26.32 12.03
CA LEU A 54 10.24 -27.21 10.90
C LEU A 54 10.31 -28.70 11.25
N THR A 55 11.17 -29.07 12.19
CA THR A 55 11.38 -30.46 12.63
C THR A 55 10.69 -30.77 13.95
N ASN A 56 9.92 -29.83 14.50
CA ASN A 56 9.18 -30.04 15.73
C ASN A 56 7.96 -30.94 15.46
N PRO A 57 7.79 -32.08 16.18
CA PRO A 57 6.63 -32.95 16.00
C PRO A 57 5.31 -32.29 16.46
N ASN A 58 5.37 -31.23 17.27
CA ASN A 58 4.22 -30.47 17.74
C ASN A 58 4.19 -29.07 17.07
N PRO A 59 3.37 -28.86 16.02
CA PRO A 59 3.28 -27.57 15.34
C PRO A 59 2.59 -26.48 16.17
N LEU A 60 1.95 -26.84 17.28
CA LEU A 60 1.27 -25.92 18.20
C LEU A 60 2.05 -25.75 19.51
N GLU A 61 3.36 -25.99 19.48
CA GLU A 61 4.23 -25.80 20.63
C GLU A 61 4.18 -24.35 21.13
N GLU A 62 4.03 -24.19 22.44
CA GLU A 62 4.02 -22.89 23.12
C GLU A 62 5.18 -22.77 24.13
N ASN A 63 5.91 -23.84 24.43
CA ASN A 63 7.06 -23.77 25.32
C ASN A 63 8.25 -23.11 24.59
N PRO A 64 8.73 -21.92 25.03
CA PRO A 64 9.78 -21.20 24.31
C PRO A 64 11.10 -21.98 24.18
N ALA A 65 11.47 -22.80 25.18
CA ALA A 65 12.69 -23.59 25.14
C ALA A 65 12.60 -24.73 24.12
N THR A 66 11.45 -25.39 24.02
CA THR A 66 11.21 -26.42 22.99
C THR A 66 11.19 -25.79 21.59
N ILE A 67 10.53 -24.66 21.42
CA ILE A 67 10.53 -23.94 20.13
C ILE A 67 11.95 -23.59 19.70
N GLN A 68 12.75 -23.02 20.62
CA GLN A 68 14.14 -22.68 20.34
C GLN A 68 14.99 -23.91 20.01
N PHE A 69 14.78 -25.03 20.70
CA PHE A 69 15.49 -26.29 20.41
C PHE A 69 15.28 -26.78 18.98
N PHE A 70 14.11 -26.50 18.38
CA PHE A 70 13.79 -26.85 16.99
C PHE A 70 13.99 -25.68 16.00
N ASP A 71 14.75 -24.65 16.39
CA ASP A 71 15.00 -23.44 15.59
C ASP A 71 13.72 -22.73 15.12
N GLY A 72 12.65 -22.83 15.90
CA GLY A 72 11.40 -22.12 15.67
C GLY A 72 11.49 -20.62 15.95
N LYS A 73 10.60 -19.84 15.33
CA LYS A 73 10.57 -18.38 15.48
C LYS A 73 9.82 -17.89 16.71
N GLY A 74 8.99 -18.74 17.32
CA GLY A 74 8.17 -18.37 18.46
C GLY A 74 9.00 -17.95 19.67
N VAL A 75 8.58 -16.85 20.30
CA VAL A 75 9.20 -16.31 21.52
C VAL A 75 8.12 -15.74 22.43
N ASP A 76 8.36 -15.83 23.74
CA ASP A 76 7.54 -15.18 24.76
C ASP A 76 7.86 -13.68 24.77
N GLY A 77 6.94 -12.90 24.22
CA GLY A 77 7.07 -11.46 24.04
C GLY A 77 6.47 -10.64 25.17
N ASP A 78 5.45 -11.18 25.86
CA ASP A 78 4.77 -10.50 26.96
C ASP A 78 5.21 -10.94 28.37
N GLY A 79 5.99 -12.01 28.45
CA GLY A 79 6.58 -12.55 29.67
C GLY A 79 5.68 -13.49 30.46
N ASP A 80 4.64 -14.07 29.85
CA ASP A 80 3.71 -14.99 30.51
C ASP A 80 4.22 -16.44 30.63
N GLY A 81 5.41 -16.72 30.10
CA GLY A 81 6.04 -18.03 30.08
C GLY A 81 5.71 -18.87 28.85
N LYS A 82 4.94 -18.34 27.90
CA LYS A 82 4.53 -19.03 26.67
C LYS A 82 4.89 -18.19 25.44
N ALA A 83 5.19 -18.89 24.35
CA ALA A 83 5.37 -18.32 23.03
C ALA A 83 4.16 -18.72 22.18
N SER A 84 3.04 -18.01 22.31
CA SER A 84 1.80 -18.35 21.62
C SER A 84 1.66 -17.61 20.30
N ALA A 85 1.49 -18.35 19.19
CA ALA A 85 1.19 -17.77 17.88
C ALA A 85 -0.18 -17.05 17.82
N LYS A 86 -1.01 -17.18 18.86
CA LYS A 86 -2.30 -16.49 19.01
C LYS A 86 -2.19 -15.19 19.82
N ASN A 87 -1.06 -14.97 20.47
CA ASN A 87 -0.80 -13.74 21.22
C ASN A 87 -0.18 -12.69 20.28
N ASP A 88 -0.88 -11.58 20.10
CA ASP A 88 -0.46 -10.49 19.22
C ASP A 88 0.89 -9.88 19.65
N GLU A 89 1.21 -9.88 20.94
CA GLU A 89 2.48 -9.36 21.45
C GLU A 89 3.65 -10.30 21.15
N ASP A 90 3.48 -11.60 21.39
CA ASP A 90 4.47 -12.63 21.03
C ASP A 90 4.79 -12.59 19.54
N VAL A 91 3.75 -12.55 18.70
CA VAL A 91 3.91 -12.53 17.24
C VAL A 91 4.67 -11.29 16.78
N LEU A 92 4.31 -10.12 17.31
CA LEU A 92 4.99 -8.89 16.95
C LEU A 92 6.44 -8.87 17.46
N TYR A 93 6.66 -9.33 18.69
CA TYR A 93 7.97 -9.40 19.30
C TYR A 93 8.89 -10.39 18.58
N ALA A 94 8.37 -11.55 18.17
CA ALA A 94 9.08 -12.53 17.36
C ALA A 94 9.61 -11.92 16.05
N PHE A 95 8.75 -11.20 15.33
CA PHE A 95 9.18 -10.53 14.08
C PHE A 95 10.18 -9.40 14.36
N ALA A 96 9.97 -8.62 15.43
CA ALA A 96 10.90 -7.55 15.81
C ALA A 96 12.28 -8.11 16.20
N LYS A 97 12.33 -9.21 16.96
CA LYS A 97 13.57 -9.92 17.31
C LYS A 97 14.28 -10.47 16.07
N TYR A 98 13.52 -10.97 15.09
CA TYR A 98 14.09 -11.37 13.80
C TYR A 98 14.76 -10.19 13.08
N LEU A 99 14.16 -8.99 13.06
CA LEU A 99 14.80 -7.83 12.44
C LEU A 99 16.00 -7.31 13.24
N LEU A 100 15.92 -7.38 14.57
CA LEU A 100 16.98 -6.93 15.47
C LEU A 100 18.30 -7.68 15.22
N SER A 101 18.25 -8.94 14.75
CA SER A 101 19.47 -9.69 14.41
C SER A 101 20.25 -9.10 13.23
N TYR A 102 19.60 -8.28 12.40
CA TYR A 102 20.25 -7.54 11.31
C TYR A 102 20.69 -6.13 11.76
N GLY A 103 19.89 -5.48 12.61
CA GLY A 103 20.14 -4.13 13.10
C GLY A 103 18.89 -3.25 13.08
N VAL A 104 19.00 -2.05 13.67
CA VAL A 104 17.85 -1.15 13.91
C VAL A 104 17.78 0.03 12.93
N ASP A 105 18.82 0.26 12.14
CA ASP A 105 18.84 1.31 11.13
C ASP A 105 18.11 0.91 9.83
N HIS A 106 17.90 1.90 8.96
CA HIS A 106 17.12 1.76 7.74
C HIS A 106 17.64 0.65 6.80
N ASP A 107 18.96 0.55 6.65
CA ASP A 107 19.57 -0.34 5.67
C ASP A 107 19.59 -1.78 6.19
N ASN A 108 19.94 -1.98 7.46
CA ASN A 108 19.88 -3.29 8.10
C ASN A 108 18.46 -3.85 8.17
N ILE A 109 17.46 -3.03 8.49
CA ILE A 109 16.05 -3.46 8.44
C ILE A 109 15.66 -3.89 7.02
N LYS A 110 16.10 -3.17 5.98
CA LYS A 110 15.83 -3.59 4.59
C LYS A 110 16.48 -4.91 4.24
N ILE A 111 17.70 -5.18 4.72
CA ILE A 111 18.37 -6.47 4.57
C ILE A 111 17.54 -7.57 5.25
N GLY A 112 17.08 -7.36 6.48
CA GLY A 112 16.22 -8.31 7.19
C GLY A 112 14.91 -8.58 6.45
N LEU A 113 14.24 -7.54 5.96
CA LEU A 113 13.02 -7.68 5.15
C LEU A 113 13.28 -8.43 3.85
N TRP A 114 14.41 -8.18 3.18
CA TRP A 114 14.76 -8.89 1.95
C TRP A 114 15.01 -10.38 2.22
N ASN A 115 15.76 -10.71 3.28
CA ASN A 115 15.99 -12.10 3.69
C ASN A 115 14.71 -12.82 4.15
N TYR A 116 13.71 -12.09 4.64
CA TYR A 116 12.42 -12.67 4.98
C TYR A 116 11.56 -12.92 3.73
N TYR A 117 11.36 -11.88 2.91
CA TYR A 117 10.38 -11.90 1.82
C TYR A 117 10.92 -12.31 0.46
N HIS A 118 12.25 -12.29 0.27
CA HIS A 118 12.95 -12.60 -0.98
C HIS A 118 12.43 -11.79 -2.19
N ARG A 119 12.01 -10.53 -1.96
CA ARG A 119 11.37 -9.69 -2.99
C ARG A 119 11.55 -8.19 -2.75
N ASP A 120 12.29 -7.53 -3.65
CA ASP A 120 12.59 -6.09 -3.57
C ASP A 120 11.36 -5.20 -3.55
N LYS A 121 10.32 -5.59 -4.32
CA LYS A 121 9.05 -4.85 -4.34
C LYS A 121 8.38 -4.87 -2.97
N THR A 122 8.43 -5.99 -2.26
CA THR A 122 7.89 -6.10 -0.89
C THR A 122 8.63 -5.19 0.07
N VAL A 123 9.97 -5.21 0.04
CA VAL A 123 10.81 -4.31 0.86
C VAL A 123 10.48 -2.85 0.58
N SER A 124 10.32 -2.48 -0.70
CA SER A 124 9.97 -1.12 -1.12
C SER A 124 8.58 -0.68 -0.64
N ILE A 125 7.58 -1.57 -0.69
CA ILE A 125 6.23 -1.31 -0.17
C ILE A 125 6.27 -1.06 1.33
N ILE A 126 6.95 -1.93 2.09
CA ILE A 126 7.06 -1.81 3.55
C ILE A 126 7.81 -0.52 3.92
N ALA A 127 8.93 -0.23 3.26
CA ALA A 127 9.69 1.01 3.48
C ALA A 127 8.86 2.26 3.14
N GLY A 128 8.05 2.20 2.08
CA GLY A 128 7.10 3.26 1.72
C GLY A 128 6.06 3.51 2.81
N LYS A 129 5.43 2.45 3.32
CA LYS A 129 4.49 2.52 4.44
C LYS A 129 5.14 3.06 5.72
N ALA A 130 6.34 2.59 6.03
CA ALA A 130 7.14 3.07 7.16
C ALA A 130 7.40 4.58 7.07
N LYS A 131 7.73 5.08 5.88
CA LYS A 131 7.92 6.53 5.62
C LYS A 131 6.64 7.33 5.83
N ILE A 132 5.48 6.80 5.39
CA ILE A 132 4.17 7.42 5.61
C ILE A 132 3.88 7.53 7.11
N TYR A 133 3.99 6.43 7.85
CA TYR A 133 3.73 6.42 9.29
C TYR A 133 4.68 7.31 10.08
N ARG A 134 5.97 7.30 9.74
CA ARG A 134 6.96 8.21 10.34
C ARG A 134 6.59 9.67 10.08
N HIS A 135 6.13 10.01 8.87
CA HIS A 135 5.77 11.37 8.50
C HIS A 135 4.55 11.89 9.27
N PHE A 136 3.47 11.10 9.37
CA PHE A 136 2.24 11.53 10.04
C PHE A 136 2.21 11.25 11.55
N GLY A 137 3.13 10.42 12.06
CA GLY A 137 3.21 10.08 13.49
C GLY A 137 2.03 9.25 14.01
N ARG A 138 1.20 8.68 13.13
CA ARG A 138 -0.02 7.94 13.46
C ARG A 138 -0.36 6.89 12.39
N ILE A 139 -1.28 5.97 12.72
CA ILE A 139 -1.65 4.82 11.86
C ILE A 139 -3.06 4.93 11.26
N ASP A 140 -3.91 5.77 11.81
CA ASP A 140 -5.29 6.05 11.40
C ASP A 140 -5.33 6.95 10.15
N LEU A 141 -4.86 6.43 9.02
CA LEU A 141 -4.73 7.14 7.75
C LEU A 141 -5.79 6.66 6.73
N ASP A 142 -7.05 6.72 7.15
CA ASP A 142 -8.20 6.13 6.45
C ASP A 142 -9.03 7.14 5.63
N THR A 143 -8.58 8.39 5.54
CA THR A 143 -9.27 9.42 4.75
C THR A 143 -9.05 9.19 3.25
N GLN A 144 -10.12 9.35 2.47
CA GLN A 144 -10.03 9.40 1.00
C GLN A 144 -10.81 10.58 0.43
N VAL A 145 -10.35 11.07 -0.72
CA VAL A 145 -11.03 12.12 -1.50
C VAL A 145 -11.18 11.70 -2.96
N PHE A 146 -12.07 12.38 -3.68
CA PHE A 146 -12.20 12.20 -5.12
C PHE A 146 -10.96 12.79 -5.86
N PRO A 147 -10.45 12.17 -6.93
CA PRO A 147 -9.19 12.59 -7.56
C PRO A 147 -9.23 13.96 -8.24
N VAL A 148 -10.41 14.53 -8.48
CA VAL A 148 -10.59 15.92 -8.92
C VAL A 148 -11.52 16.66 -7.94
N PRO A 149 -11.42 17.99 -7.77
CA PRO A 149 -12.31 18.74 -6.89
C PRO A 149 -13.78 18.49 -7.22
N ILE A 150 -14.63 18.19 -6.23
CA ILE A 150 -16.07 17.91 -6.47
C ILE A 150 -16.78 19.08 -7.13
N ARG A 151 -16.33 20.32 -6.86
CA ARG A 151 -16.89 21.55 -7.44
C ARG A 151 -16.45 21.79 -8.89
N SER A 152 -15.48 21.04 -9.41
CA SER A 152 -15.09 21.13 -10.82
C SER A 152 -16.18 20.53 -11.72
N ASN A 153 -16.30 21.04 -12.95
CA ASN A 153 -17.14 20.42 -13.96
C ASN A 153 -16.46 19.14 -14.47
N HIS A 154 -17.00 17.97 -14.11
CA HIS A 154 -16.47 16.67 -14.51
C HIS A 154 -17.57 15.62 -14.64
N SER A 155 -17.34 14.65 -15.51
CA SER A 155 -18.21 13.48 -15.70
C SER A 155 -17.40 12.18 -15.76
N TYR A 156 -17.98 11.10 -15.28
CA TYR A 156 -17.38 9.76 -15.32
C TYR A 156 -18.50 8.73 -15.24
N ARG A 157 -18.24 7.55 -15.79
CA ARG A 157 -19.14 6.38 -15.79
C ARG A 157 -18.27 5.13 -15.69
N SER A 158 -18.85 3.98 -15.32
CA SER A 158 -18.08 2.74 -15.34
C SER A 158 -17.66 2.46 -16.78
N THR A 159 -16.35 2.47 -17.01
CA THR A 159 -15.72 2.14 -18.29
C THR A 159 -14.79 0.93 -18.15
N TRP A 160 -14.85 0.25 -17.00
CA TRP A 160 -14.06 -0.94 -16.73
C TRP A 160 -14.38 -2.03 -17.76
N GLY A 161 -13.35 -2.70 -18.27
CA GLY A 161 -13.55 -3.78 -19.25
C GLY A 161 -13.90 -3.31 -20.67
N SER A 162 -14.14 -2.01 -20.89
CA SER A 162 -14.44 -1.48 -22.23
C SER A 162 -13.26 -1.71 -23.18
N ALA A 163 -13.54 -2.02 -24.45
CA ALA A 163 -12.49 -2.30 -25.42
C ALA A 163 -11.58 -1.08 -25.65
N ARG A 164 -10.25 -1.27 -25.64
CA ARG A 164 -9.24 -0.27 -25.97
C ARG A 164 -8.60 -0.62 -27.32
N GLY A 165 -9.19 -0.12 -28.42
CA GLY A 165 -8.60 -0.15 -29.77
C GLY A 165 -9.61 -0.44 -30.89
N TRP A 166 -9.25 -0.07 -32.12
CA TRP A 166 -9.85 -0.58 -33.36
C TRP A 166 -9.43 -2.05 -33.56
N GLY A 167 -9.99 -2.99 -32.80
CA GLY A 167 -9.81 -4.44 -33.03
C GLY A 167 -8.76 -5.19 -32.18
N GLY A 168 -8.41 -4.73 -30.97
CA GLY A 168 -7.48 -5.43 -30.06
C GLY A 168 -8.11 -6.02 -28.79
N ARG A 169 -7.48 -7.05 -28.20
CA ARG A 169 -7.86 -7.72 -26.92
C ARG A 169 -7.60 -6.91 -25.63
N ARG A 170 -7.26 -5.63 -25.71
CA ARG A 170 -6.97 -4.81 -24.52
C ARG A 170 -8.27 -4.29 -23.91
N ILE A 171 -8.44 -4.54 -22.61
CA ILE A 171 -9.53 -3.96 -21.83
C ILE A 171 -9.09 -2.65 -21.19
N HIS A 172 -10.06 -1.77 -20.91
CA HIS A 172 -9.83 -0.57 -20.15
C HIS A 172 -9.73 -0.90 -18.65
N GLU A 173 -8.50 -0.90 -18.13
CA GLU A 173 -8.16 -1.17 -16.73
C GLU A 173 -8.24 0.09 -15.84
N GLY A 174 -9.33 0.84 -15.98
CA GLY A 174 -9.51 2.07 -15.22
C GLY A 174 -10.87 2.74 -15.44
N THR A 175 -10.98 3.95 -14.93
CA THR A 175 -12.12 4.84 -15.15
C THR A 175 -11.61 6.19 -15.64
N ASP A 176 -12.19 6.66 -16.74
CA ASP A 176 -11.87 7.97 -17.29
C ASP A 176 -12.80 9.03 -16.69
N ILE A 177 -12.20 10.07 -16.12
CA ILE A 177 -12.88 11.22 -15.53
C ILE A 177 -12.66 12.42 -16.44
N PHE A 178 -13.65 12.72 -17.27
CA PHE A 178 -13.61 13.85 -18.20
C PHE A 178 -13.74 15.15 -17.45
N ALA A 179 -12.80 16.06 -17.66
CA ALA A 179 -12.77 17.38 -17.05
C ALA A 179 -11.92 18.33 -17.93
N GLY A 180 -12.07 19.64 -17.72
CA GLY A 180 -11.31 20.65 -18.48
C GLY A 180 -9.79 20.54 -18.26
N TYR A 181 -9.02 21.04 -19.24
CA TYR A 181 -7.57 21.16 -19.11
C TYR A 181 -7.18 21.91 -17.83
N GLY A 182 -6.16 21.41 -17.13
CA GLY A 182 -5.63 22.05 -15.94
C GLY A 182 -6.49 21.91 -14.68
N VAL A 183 -7.66 21.25 -14.75
CA VAL A 183 -8.42 20.89 -13.53
C VAL A 183 -7.48 20.14 -12.58
N PRO A 184 -7.36 20.57 -11.31
CA PRO A 184 -6.41 19.97 -10.39
C PRO A 184 -6.68 18.47 -10.20
N VAL A 185 -5.63 17.67 -10.36
CA VAL A 185 -5.63 16.24 -9.99
C VAL A 185 -5.00 16.13 -8.62
N ARG A 186 -5.67 15.39 -7.72
CA ARG A 186 -5.33 15.27 -6.30
C ARG A 186 -5.02 13.82 -5.95
N ALA A 187 -4.10 13.62 -5.01
CA ALA A 187 -3.92 12.31 -4.37
C ALA A 187 -5.23 11.90 -3.68
N THR A 188 -5.67 10.66 -3.92
CA THR A 188 -6.93 10.12 -3.38
C THR A 188 -6.79 9.60 -1.96
N ASN A 189 -5.58 9.18 -1.59
CA ASN A 189 -5.25 8.51 -0.33
C ASN A 189 -3.92 9.06 0.23
N TYR A 190 -3.67 8.80 1.52
CA TYR A 190 -2.32 8.85 2.06
C TYR A 190 -1.44 7.83 1.35
N GLY A 191 -0.26 8.23 0.88
CA GLY A 191 0.56 7.34 0.08
C GLY A 191 1.97 7.85 -0.17
N ILE A 192 2.72 7.08 -0.96
CA ILE A 192 4.04 7.43 -1.46
C ILE A 192 4.03 7.45 -2.99
N VAL A 193 4.64 8.47 -3.59
CA VAL A 193 4.82 8.54 -5.04
C VAL A 193 5.85 7.50 -5.46
N GLU A 194 5.42 6.39 -6.06
CA GLU A 194 6.32 5.35 -6.57
C GLU A 194 6.82 5.68 -7.98
N MET A 195 6.02 6.41 -8.74
CA MET A 195 6.28 6.64 -10.16
C MET A 195 5.85 8.04 -10.59
N LYS A 196 6.68 8.69 -11.39
CA LYS A 196 6.40 9.98 -12.04
C LYS A 196 7.14 9.98 -13.36
N GLY A 197 6.46 10.24 -14.47
CA GLY A 197 7.13 10.36 -15.76
C GLY A 197 6.23 10.14 -16.97
N TRP A 198 6.85 10.04 -18.14
CA TRP A 198 6.18 9.77 -19.39
C TRP A 198 6.05 8.27 -19.67
N ASN A 199 4.92 7.82 -20.23
CA ASN A 199 4.90 6.62 -21.06
C ASN A 199 4.08 6.84 -22.35
N LYS A 200 4.34 5.99 -23.36
CA LYS A 200 3.73 6.12 -24.68
C LYS A 200 2.20 6.17 -24.66
N PHE A 201 1.54 5.41 -23.78
CA PHE A 201 0.08 5.29 -23.78
C PHE A 201 -0.59 6.27 -22.81
N GLY A 202 -0.13 6.34 -21.57
CA GLY A 202 -0.69 7.20 -20.52
C GLY A 202 -0.12 8.61 -20.47
N GLY A 203 0.84 8.97 -21.33
CA GLY A 203 1.43 10.30 -21.36
C GLY A 203 2.15 10.63 -20.06
N TRP A 204 1.95 11.85 -19.55
CA TRP A 204 2.40 12.22 -18.21
C TRP A 204 1.55 11.50 -17.17
N ARG A 205 2.22 10.72 -16.32
CA ARG A 205 1.56 9.85 -15.36
C ARG A 205 2.26 9.82 -14.00
N ILE A 206 1.45 9.55 -12.97
CA ILE A 206 1.87 9.39 -11.58
C ILE A 206 1.34 8.06 -11.05
N GLY A 207 2.14 7.38 -10.26
CA GLY A 207 1.75 6.22 -9.47
C GLY A 207 1.95 6.49 -7.99
N ILE A 208 0.91 6.30 -7.18
CA ILE A 208 0.95 6.45 -5.73
C ILE A 208 0.50 5.16 -5.08
N ARG A 209 1.30 4.60 -4.17
CA ARG A 209 0.88 3.45 -3.36
C ARG A 209 0.42 3.90 -1.99
N ASP A 210 -0.75 3.44 -1.58
CA ASP A 210 -1.33 3.73 -0.28
C ASP A 210 -0.97 2.70 0.80
N ILE A 211 -1.36 3.00 2.03
CA ILE A 211 -1.14 2.12 3.19
C ILE A 211 -1.87 0.78 3.08
N ASN A 212 -2.88 0.62 2.22
CA ASN A 212 -3.64 -0.62 2.02
C ASN A 212 -3.08 -1.47 0.87
N ASN A 213 -1.87 -1.15 0.41
CA ASN A 213 -1.20 -1.80 -0.72
C ASN A 213 -2.00 -1.65 -2.04
N THR A 214 -2.77 -0.58 -2.18
CA THR A 214 -3.38 -0.19 -3.44
C THR A 214 -2.51 0.84 -4.14
N TYR A 215 -2.16 0.54 -5.38
CA TYR A 215 -1.48 1.43 -6.29
C TYR A 215 -2.49 2.19 -7.14
N HIS A 216 -2.47 3.51 -7.02
CA HIS A 216 -3.34 4.45 -7.69
C HIS A 216 -2.58 5.07 -8.87
N TYR A 217 -3.09 4.85 -10.06
CA TYR A 217 -2.48 5.26 -11.32
C TYR A 217 -3.24 6.45 -11.92
N PHE A 218 -2.53 7.55 -12.14
CA PHE A 218 -3.07 8.80 -12.70
C PHE A 218 -2.38 9.05 -14.04
N ALA A 219 -3.13 9.14 -15.13
CA ALA A 219 -2.58 9.33 -16.47
C ALA A 219 -3.23 10.48 -17.23
N HIS A 220 -2.65 10.78 -18.40
CA HIS A 220 -3.05 11.84 -19.32
C HIS A 220 -2.91 13.24 -18.74
N LEU A 221 -2.02 13.42 -17.76
CA LEU A 221 -1.84 14.70 -17.08
C LEU A 221 -1.33 15.76 -18.07
N SER A 222 -1.72 17.03 -17.88
CA SER A 222 -1.13 18.16 -18.60
C SER A 222 0.30 18.45 -18.12
N GLY A 223 0.59 18.10 -16.86
CA GLY A 223 1.88 18.25 -16.22
C GLY A 223 1.80 17.84 -14.76
N PHE A 224 2.94 17.90 -14.08
CA PHE A 224 3.06 17.58 -12.65
C PHE A 224 2.99 18.84 -11.80
N ALA A 225 2.57 18.70 -10.54
CA ALA A 225 2.77 19.77 -9.56
C ALA A 225 4.28 20.06 -9.38
N LYS A 226 4.62 21.34 -9.17
CA LYS A 226 6.00 21.89 -9.25
C LYS A 226 7.02 21.09 -8.44
N ASP A 227 6.67 20.69 -7.22
CA ASP A 227 7.61 20.06 -6.28
C ASP A 227 7.38 18.55 -6.10
N LEU A 228 6.50 17.95 -6.90
CA LEU A 228 6.18 16.53 -6.78
C LEU A 228 7.39 15.67 -7.20
N LYS A 229 7.86 14.77 -6.33
CA LYS A 229 8.99 13.86 -6.63
C LYS A 229 8.70 12.41 -6.24
N ILE A 230 9.41 11.48 -6.88
CA ILE A 230 9.39 10.06 -6.50
C ILE A 230 9.88 9.93 -5.05
N GLY A 231 9.23 9.05 -4.28
CA GLY A 231 9.48 8.84 -2.86
C GLY A 231 8.84 9.88 -1.94
N GLN A 232 8.09 10.85 -2.46
CA GLN A 232 7.38 11.84 -1.66
C GLN A 232 6.14 11.24 -0.99
N VAL A 233 5.94 11.56 0.30
CA VAL A 233 4.69 11.27 1.00
C VAL A 233 3.63 12.28 0.58
N VAL A 234 2.44 11.79 0.26
CA VAL A 234 1.29 12.60 -0.13
C VAL A 234 0.10 12.28 0.78
N GLU A 235 -0.80 13.23 0.90
CA GLU A 235 -2.05 13.10 1.67
C GLU A 235 -3.29 13.35 0.78
N PRO A 236 -4.47 12.84 1.19
CA PRO A 236 -5.70 13.04 0.44
C PRO A 236 -5.97 14.52 0.17
N GLY A 237 -6.14 14.87 -1.11
CA GLY A 237 -6.45 16.23 -1.54
C GLY A 237 -5.24 17.03 -1.99
N MET A 238 -4.02 16.58 -1.69
CA MET A 238 -2.79 17.20 -2.19
C MET A 238 -2.78 17.21 -3.72
N VAL A 239 -2.56 18.37 -4.34
CA VAL A 239 -2.49 18.51 -5.80
C VAL A 239 -1.20 17.87 -6.31
N ILE A 240 -1.34 16.96 -7.27
CA ILE A 240 -0.23 16.19 -7.86
C ILE A 240 -0.01 16.51 -9.35
N GLY A 241 -0.99 17.14 -10.00
CA GLY A 241 -0.89 17.54 -11.40
C GLY A 241 -2.18 18.20 -11.89
N GLY A 242 -2.31 18.31 -13.21
CA GLY A 242 -3.52 18.82 -13.85
C GLY A 242 -4.06 17.83 -14.87
N VAL A 243 -5.38 17.85 -15.08
CA VAL A 243 -6.03 17.10 -16.16
C VAL A 243 -5.50 17.58 -17.51
N GLY A 244 -5.23 16.64 -18.41
CA GLY A 244 -4.76 16.95 -19.75
C GLY A 244 -5.26 15.93 -20.77
N SER A 245 -4.51 15.83 -21.87
CA SER A 245 -4.76 14.91 -22.98
C SER A 245 -3.45 14.32 -23.50
N SER A 246 -2.48 14.15 -22.60
CA SER A 246 -1.14 13.70 -22.98
C SER A 246 -1.09 12.19 -23.20
N GLY A 247 -0.32 11.74 -24.19
CA GLY A 247 -0.09 10.32 -24.48
C GLY A 247 -0.30 9.95 -25.94
N TYR A 248 -0.33 8.65 -26.20
CA TYR A 248 -0.42 8.02 -27.52
C TYR A 248 0.66 8.51 -28.50
N GLY A 249 1.91 8.63 -28.04
CA GLY A 249 3.03 9.11 -28.86
C GLY A 249 4.35 9.30 -28.09
N PRO A 250 5.36 9.93 -28.73
CA PRO A 250 6.60 10.31 -28.06
C PRO A 250 6.37 11.33 -26.93
N PRO A 251 7.35 11.51 -26.01
CA PRO A 251 7.27 12.48 -24.92
C PRO A 251 6.75 13.85 -25.35
N GLY A 252 5.73 14.36 -24.64
CA GLY A 252 5.11 15.66 -24.93
C GLY A 252 3.90 15.61 -25.87
N THR A 253 3.57 14.45 -26.47
CA THR A 253 2.36 14.32 -27.31
C THR A 253 1.09 14.69 -26.55
N SER A 254 0.27 15.61 -27.05
CA SER A 254 -1.03 15.94 -26.45
C SER A 254 -2.10 16.22 -27.51
N GLY A 255 -3.37 16.29 -27.10
CA GLY A 255 -4.47 16.73 -27.96
C GLY A 255 -5.07 15.65 -28.87
N LYS A 256 -4.65 14.39 -28.76
CA LYS A 256 -5.16 13.28 -29.59
C LYS A 256 -6.55 12.77 -29.17
N PHE A 257 -7.04 13.20 -28.02
CA PHE A 257 -8.32 12.81 -27.44
C PHE A 257 -8.81 13.90 -26.46
N PRO A 258 -10.11 13.93 -26.12
CA PRO A 258 -10.65 14.92 -25.17
C PRO A 258 -9.95 14.87 -23.82
N PRO A 259 -9.82 16.01 -23.11
CA PRO A 259 -9.13 16.05 -21.82
C PRO A 259 -9.87 15.20 -20.77
N HIS A 260 -9.11 14.34 -20.11
CA HIS A 260 -9.61 13.49 -19.04
C HIS A 260 -8.47 13.01 -18.15
N LEU A 261 -8.79 12.66 -16.90
CA LEU A 261 -7.93 11.87 -16.04
C LEU A 261 -8.27 10.40 -16.25
N HIS A 262 -7.30 9.61 -16.71
CA HIS A 262 -7.40 8.17 -16.58
C HIS A 262 -6.96 7.76 -15.17
N TYR A 263 -7.86 7.12 -14.43
CA TYR A 263 -7.62 6.65 -13.07
C TYR A 263 -7.66 5.11 -13.01
N GLY A 264 -6.55 4.48 -12.65
CA GLY A 264 -6.42 3.03 -12.48
C GLY A 264 -6.14 2.64 -11.04
N MET A 265 -6.56 1.43 -10.66
CA MET A 265 -6.28 0.86 -9.34
C MET A 265 -5.72 -0.54 -9.49
N TYR A 266 -4.63 -0.81 -8.77
CA TYR A 266 -3.92 -2.08 -8.80
C TYR A 266 -3.61 -2.56 -7.37
N LYS A 267 -3.57 -3.87 -7.15
CA LYS A 267 -3.17 -4.48 -5.88
C LYS A 267 -2.10 -5.52 -6.10
N ASP A 268 -1.27 -5.71 -5.08
CA ASP A 268 -0.19 -6.69 -5.06
C ASP A 268 -0.48 -7.75 -3.98
N ASN A 269 -0.30 -9.04 -4.30
CA ASN A 269 -0.53 -10.16 -3.38
C ASN A 269 0.77 -10.79 -2.87
N GLY A 270 1.90 -10.10 -3.06
CA GLY A 270 3.23 -10.61 -2.71
C GLY A 270 3.90 -11.41 -3.84
N VAL A 271 3.16 -11.75 -4.89
CA VAL A 271 3.66 -12.48 -6.06
C VAL A 271 3.42 -11.67 -7.33
N THR A 272 2.15 -11.38 -7.62
CA THR A 272 1.70 -10.67 -8.82
C THR A 272 0.90 -9.42 -8.46
N GLU A 273 0.81 -8.51 -9.42
CA GLU A 273 -0.04 -7.32 -9.36
C GLU A 273 -1.19 -7.45 -10.36
N TRP A 274 -2.40 -7.04 -9.98
CA TRP A 274 -3.58 -7.05 -10.85
C TRP A 274 -4.35 -5.74 -10.75
N SER A 275 -5.00 -5.38 -11.84
CA SER A 275 -5.91 -4.25 -11.92
C SER A 275 -7.31 -4.63 -11.40
N PHE A 276 -8.04 -3.67 -10.82
CA PHE A 276 -9.44 -3.86 -10.42
C PHE A 276 -10.27 -2.58 -10.60
N ASP A 277 -11.59 -2.74 -10.71
CA ASP A 277 -12.50 -1.64 -11.08
C ASP A 277 -12.45 -0.48 -10.07
N PRO A 278 -11.99 0.73 -10.48
CA PRO A 278 -11.97 1.88 -9.60
C PRO A 278 -13.34 2.56 -9.45
N TYR A 279 -14.31 2.30 -10.34
CA TYR A 279 -15.58 3.02 -10.36
C TYR A 279 -16.36 2.97 -9.02
N PRO A 280 -16.52 1.81 -8.35
CA PRO A 280 -17.21 1.74 -7.06
C PRO A 280 -16.51 2.58 -5.97
N HIS A 281 -15.17 2.61 -5.99
CA HIS A 281 -14.36 3.40 -5.06
C HIS A 281 -14.54 4.90 -5.31
N LEU A 282 -14.43 5.32 -6.57
CA LEU A 282 -14.67 6.69 -7.02
C LEU A 282 -16.06 7.19 -6.63
N ALA A 283 -17.12 6.38 -6.84
CA ALA A 283 -18.48 6.70 -6.44
C ALA A 283 -18.61 6.88 -4.91
N LYS A 284 -17.99 5.99 -4.13
CA LYS A 284 -17.96 6.08 -2.67
C LYS A 284 -17.25 7.35 -2.20
N TRP A 285 -16.04 7.63 -2.70
CA TRP A 285 -15.24 8.80 -2.30
C TRP A 285 -15.93 10.12 -2.66
N LYS A 286 -16.53 10.22 -3.86
CA LYS A 286 -17.33 11.39 -4.25
C LYS A 286 -18.49 11.65 -3.29
N ARG A 287 -19.21 10.59 -2.89
CA ARG A 287 -20.32 10.70 -1.94
C ARG A 287 -19.83 11.13 -0.55
N MET A 288 -18.76 10.53 -0.04
CA MET A 288 -18.21 10.85 1.27
C MET A 288 -17.72 12.29 1.35
N GLU A 289 -16.96 12.76 0.35
CA GLU A 289 -16.44 14.13 0.36
C GLU A 289 -17.57 15.17 0.17
N ARG A 290 -18.64 14.85 -0.59
CA ARG A 290 -19.87 15.68 -0.63
C ARG A 290 -20.55 15.80 0.73
N MET A 291 -20.68 14.70 1.48
CA MET A 291 -21.29 14.72 2.80
C MET A 291 -20.45 15.55 3.79
N ASN A 292 -19.13 15.40 3.75
CA ASN A 292 -18.22 16.16 4.60
C ASN A 292 -18.25 17.67 4.28
N ALA A 293 -18.40 18.05 3.02
CA ALA A 293 -18.52 19.44 2.60
C ALA A 293 -19.84 20.11 3.01
N ARG A 294 -20.89 19.34 3.37
CA ARG A 294 -22.16 19.86 3.89
C ARG A 294 -22.19 20.03 5.40
N LYS A 295 -21.27 19.37 6.10
CA LYS A 295 -21.14 19.43 7.57
C LYS A 295 -20.23 20.57 8.04
N LYS A 296 -19.50 21.19 7.11
CA LYS A 296 -18.68 22.38 7.33
C LYS A 296 -19.45 23.60 6.87
#